data_AF-A0A9W7VQD5-F1
#
_entry.id   AF-A0A9W7VQD5-F1
#
_cell.length_a   1.000
_cell.length_b   1.000
_cell.length_c   1.000
_cell.angle_alpha   90.00
_cell.angle_beta   90.00
_cell.angle_gamma   90.00
#
_symmetry.space_group_name_H-M   'P 1'
#
loop_
_entity.id
_entity.type
_entity.pdbx_description
1 polymer ?
#
loop_
_entity_poly.entity_id
_entity_poly.type
_entity_poly.pdbx_seq_one_letter_code
_entity_poly.pdbx_strand_id
1 'polypeptide(L)'
;MTKQLIPNGGNCLASVALLEGKQPLLWAFREKSLMPSDSGWRFFAATDTQTEIMDGKSVLLVDINKIAELEPTVAGIYWYPEGADFQLASKDGSKYFVYNDTFERVVPATNYKDLPLSSKAFVQHFNEATATLTQNAMAESLQLSAEKVDMLKLLDLMHTSDAEELSDTEIFLNTGLLLGFVEMRNKTLHTKLSDGQLDDIVGTMMDYFDLGREKASAYVYYYTNLKHDGTAVAEQQLTMYGGKMYEWLKVDDFHAIKNEYANLVMHHRKAKMV
;
A
#
# COMPACT_ATOMS: atom_id res chain seq x y z
N MET A 1 -30.29 13.27 16.70
CA MET A 1 -29.42 12.32 15.98
C MET A 1 -28.25 13.13 15.45
N THR A 2 -27.02 12.73 15.77
CA THR A 2 -25.78 13.37 15.31
C THR A 2 -25.68 13.27 13.78
N LYS A 3 -25.28 14.34 13.10
CA LYS A 3 -25.08 14.32 11.65
C LYS A 3 -23.86 13.46 11.32
N GLN A 4 -24.05 12.35 10.62
CA GLN A 4 -22.95 11.47 10.21
C GLN A 4 -22.34 12.00 8.91
N LEU A 5 -21.20 12.69 9.03
CA LEU A 5 -20.42 13.22 7.90
C LEU A 5 -19.37 12.23 7.39
N ILE A 6 -18.91 11.33 8.26
CA ILE A 6 -17.89 10.32 7.96
C ILE A 6 -18.47 8.94 8.32
N PRO A 7 -19.12 8.26 7.36
CA PRO A 7 -19.65 6.92 7.58
C PRO A 7 -18.54 5.92 7.91
N ASN A 8 -18.75 5.10 8.95
CA ASN A 8 -17.75 4.13 9.43
C ASN A 8 -16.39 4.76 9.75
N GLY A 9 -16.38 6.03 10.19
CA GLY A 9 -15.17 6.81 10.44
C GLY A 9 -14.32 6.35 11.63
N GLY A 10 -14.86 5.44 12.45
CA GLY A 10 -14.23 5.00 13.69
C GLY A 10 -14.12 6.12 14.74
N ASN A 11 -13.19 5.93 15.66
CA ASN A 11 -12.88 6.84 16.75
C ASN A 11 -11.58 7.61 16.47
N CYS A 12 -11.41 8.74 17.11
CA CYS A 12 -10.20 9.56 17.09
C CYS A 12 -9.87 10.00 18.52
N LEU A 13 -8.62 10.42 18.74
CA LEU A 13 -8.27 11.09 19.99
C LEU A 13 -8.47 12.60 19.81
N ALA A 14 -9.14 13.23 20.76
CA ALA A 14 -9.36 14.67 20.75
C ALA A 14 -9.17 15.29 22.12
N SER A 15 -8.65 16.51 22.17
CA SER A 15 -8.49 17.20 23.45
C SER A 15 -9.83 17.59 24.08
N VAL A 16 -9.87 17.60 25.41
CA VAL A 16 -11.04 18.07 26.17
C VAL A 16 -11.36 19.53 25.83
N ALA A 17 -10.35 20.38 25.64
CA ALA A 17 -10.54 21.79 25.30
C ALA A 17 -11.30 21.98 23.96
N LEU A 18 -10.98 21.15 22.96
CA LEU A 18 -11.71 21.10 21.70
C LEU A 18 -13.13 20.56 21.89
N LEU A 19 -13.27 19.44 22.61
CA LEU A 19 -14.56 18.76 22.80
C LEU A 19 -15.58 19.59 23.58
N GLU A 20 -15.11 20.41 24.53
CA GLU A 20 -15.95 21.35 25.27
C GLU A 20 -16.30 22.61 24.47
N GLY A 21 -15.74 22.78 23.25
CA GLY A 21 -15.98 23.93 22.40
C GLY A 21 -15.40 25.24 22.94
N LYS A 22 -14.48 25.16 23.93
CA LYS A 22 -13.85 26.35 24.54
C LYS A 22 -12.89 27.04 23.58
N GLN A 23 -12.28 26.27 22.68
CA GLN A 23 -11.28 26.74 21.72
C GLN A 23 -11.49 26.06 20.37
N PRO A 24 -11.18 26.73 19.24
CA PRO A 24 -11.36 26.16 17.92
C PRO A 24 -10.32 25.07 17.64
N LEU A 25 -10.67 24.14 16.75
CA LEU A 25 -9.73 23.20 16.15
C LEU A 25 -8.59 23.98 15.48
N LEU A 26 -7.35 23.59 15.78
CA LEU A 26 -6.16 24.08 15.08
C LEU A 26 -5.40 22.93 14.45
N TRP A 27 -5.12 21.88 15.21
CA TRP A 27 -4.22 20.80 14.79
C TRP A 27 -4.98 19.53 14.46
N ALA A 28 -4.65 18.92 13.32
CA ALA A 28 -5.16 17.62 12.91
C ALA A 28 -4.02 16.79 12.31
N PHE A 29 -3.66 15.70 12.97
CA PHE A 29 -2.64 14.78 12.44
C PHE A 29 -3.08 13.33 12.57
N ARG A 30 -2.46 12.45 11.77
CA ARG A 30 -2.81 11.03 11.70
C ARG A 30 -1.62 10.15 12.01
N GLU A 31 -1.76 9.36 13.07
CA GLU A 31 -0.79 8.36 13.49
C GLU A 31 -1.30 6.96 13.20
N LYS A 32 -0.43 5.97 13.42
CA LYS A 32 -0.81 4.57 13.41
C LYS A 32 -1.94 4.32 14.42
N SER A 33 -2.98 3.63 13.97
CA SER A 33 -4.09 3.22 14.83
C SER A 33 -3.62 2.39 16.03
N LEU A 34 -4.10 2.74 17.22
CA LEU A 34 -3.76 2.03 18.47
C LEU A 34 -4.65 0.80 18.71
N MET A 35 -5.83 0.75 18.08
CA MET A 35 -6.80 -0.34 18.20
C MET A 35 -7.74 -0.36 16.98
N PRO A 36 -8.48 -1.45 16.71
CA PRO A 36 -9.31 -1.56 15.50
C PRO A 36 -10.34 -0.45 15.30
N SER A 37 -10.85 0.13 16.39
CA SER A 37 -11.80 1.25 16.31
C SER A 37 -11.13 2.62 16.19
N ASP A 38 -9.82 2.72 16.36
CA ASP A 38 -9.07 3.98 16.23
C ASP A 38 -8.76 4.23 14.76
N SER A 39 -9.19 5.37 14.24
CA SER A 39 -8.93 5.83 12.88
C SER A 39 -7.50 6.32 12.66
N GLY A 40 -6.75 6.54 13.74
CA GLY A 40 -5.43 7.14 13.75
C GLY A 40 -5.45 8.67 13.83
N TRP A 41 -6.61 9.31 13.62
CA TRP A 41 -6.73 10.77 13.69
C TRP A 41 -6.62 11.30 15.11
N ARG A 42 -5.95 12.45 15.23
CA ARG A 42 -5.75 13.22 16.46
C ARG A 42 -6.14 14.68 16.21
N PHE A 43 -6.95 15.26 17.09
CA PHE A 43 -7.47 16.62 16.94
C PHE A 43 -7.24 17.46 18.18
N PHE A 44 -6.61 18.63 18.03
CA PHE A 44 -6.29 19.52 19.14
C PHE A 44 -6.72 20.97 18.88
N ALA A 45 -7.09 21.64 19.95
CA ALA A 45 -7.48 23.03 19.97
C ALA A 45 -6.26 23.96 19.87
N ALA A 46 -6.50 25.22 19.49
CA ALA A 46 -5.45 26.21 19.29
C ALA A 46 -4.58 26.52 20.53
N THR A 47 -5.10 26.28 21.73
CA THR A 47 -4.40 26.54 22.99
C THR A 47 -3.71 25.31 23.56
N ASP A 48 -3.94 24.13 22.99
CA ASP A 48 -3.36 22.90 23.53
C ASP A 48 -1.85 22.94 23.38
N THR A 49 -1.15 22.60 24.46
CA THR A 49 0.31 22.52 24.49
C THR A 49 0.78 21.08 24.42
N GLN A 50 1.99 20.87 23.90
CA GLN A 50 2.60 19.54 23.85
C GLN A 50 2.65 18.87 25.24
N THR A 51 2.89 19.64 26.30
CA THR A 51 2.90 19.14 27.69
C THR A 51 1.54 18.57 28.11
N GLU A 52 0.44 19.26 27.83
CA GLU A 52 -0.92 18.80 28.18
C GLU A 52 -1.35 17.56 27.38
N ILE A 53 -0.88 17.47 26.13
CA ILE A 53 -1.12 16.32 25.25
C ILE A 53 -0.35 15.09 25.76
N MET A 54 0.94 15.26 26.10
CA MET A 54 1.79 14.18 26.59
C MET A 54 1.36 13.62 27.95
N ASP A 55 0.77 14.45 28.80
CA ASP A 55 0.24 14.02 30.10
C ASP A 55 -1.03 13.15 29.98
N GLY A 56 -1.64 13.06 28.79
CA GLY A 56 -2.74 12.15 28.45
C GLY A 56 -4.08 12.38 29.17
N LYS A 57 -4.09 13.15 30.26
CA LYS A 57 -5.27 13.43 31.09
C LYS A 57 -6.32 14.31 30.39
N SER A 58 -5.91 15.03 29.35
CA SER A 58 -6.75 15.99 28.63
C SER A 58 -7.15 15.51 27.24
N VAL A 59 -7.02 14.20 26.93
CA VAL A 59 -7.33 13.63 25.61
C VAL A 59 -8.31 12.47 25.76
N LEU A 60 -9.34 12.43 24.92
CA LEU A 60 -10.41 11.42 24.96
C LEU A 60 -10.55 10.71 23.61
N LEU A 61 -10.85 9.42 23.67
CA LEU A 61 -11.26 8.64 22.50
C LEU A 61 -12.75 8.88 22.21
N VAL A 62 -13.07 9.38 21.03
CA VAL A 62 -14.43 9.78 20.65
C VAL A 62 -14.73 9.41 19.20
N ASP A 63 -16.01 9.21 18.86
CA ASP A 63 -16.44 9.06 17.46
C ASP A 63 -16.01 10.30 16.66
N ILE A 64 -15.36 10.09 15.52
CA ILE A 64 -14.85 11.18 14.69
C ILE A 64 -15.93 12.15 14.22
N ASN A 65 -17.19 11.70 14.12
CA ASN A 65 -18.31 12.56 13.78
C ASN A 65 -18.62 13.60 14.87
N LYS A 66 -18.19 13.40 16.12
CA LYS A 66 -18.24 14.45 17.15
C LYS A 66 -17.33 15.62 16.79
N ILE A 67 -16.17 15.34 16.21
CA ILE A 67 -15.25 16.39 15.73
C ILE A 67 -15.81 17.04 14.47
N ALA A 68 -16.34 16.25 13.54
CA ALA A 68 -16.95 16.77 12.31
C ALA A 68 -18.21 17.63 12.56
N GLU A 69 -18.89 17.43 13.70
CA GLU A 69 -19.99 18.30 14.14
C GLU A 69 -19.48 19.67 14.63
N LEU A 70 -18.34 19.69 15.35
CA LEU A 70 -17.69 20.93 15.78
C LEU A 70 -17.03 21.67 14.61
N GLU A 71 -16.40 20.93 13.69
CA GLU A 71 -15.69 21.46 12.54
C GLU A 71 -15.88 20.57 11.29
N PRO A 72 -16.87 20.89 10.44
CA PRO A 72 -17.21 20.07 9.27
C PRO A 72 -16.09 19.91 8.23
N THR A 73 -15.10 20.80 8.21
CA THR A 73 -13.97 20.68 7.28
C THR A 73 -13.15 19.40 7.52
N VAL A 74 -13.24 18.78 8.70
CA VAL A 74 -12.59 17.51 9.04
C VAL A 74 -12.98 16.38 8.08
N ALA A 75 -14.21 16.37 7.57
CA ALA A 75 -14.64 15.36 6.60
C ALA A 75 -13.79 15.36 5.31
N GLY A 76 -13.25 16.53 4.93
CA GLY A 76 -12.43 16.68 3.72
C GLY A 76 -11.01 16.13 3.85
N ILE A 77 -10.53 15.87 5.07
CA ILE A 77 -9.17 15.33 5.29
C ILE A 77 -9.17 13.87 5.72
N TYR A 78 -10.34 13.29 6.06
CA TYR A 78 -10.43 11.96 6.66
C TYR A 78 -9.68 10.85 5.92
N TRP A 79 -9.72 10.89 4.58
CA TRP A 79 -9.12 9.87 3.72
C TRP A 79 -7.60 10.00 3.52
N TYR A 80 -6.98 11.05 4.06
CA TYR A 80 -5.53 11.22 3.95
C TYR A 80 -4.77 10.14 4.73
N PRO A 81 -3.60 9.68 4.23
CA PRO A 81 -2.85 8.59 4.84
C PRO A 81 -2.34 8.87 6.27
N GLU A 82 -1.86 7.82 6.94
CA GLU A 82 -1.02 7.96 8.13
C GLU A 82 0.21 8.83 7.82
N GLY A 83 0.66 9.63 8.79
CA GLY A 83 1.69 10.65 8.60
C GLY A 83 1.15 12.03 8.20
N ALA A 84 -0.16 12.18 8.02
CA ALA A 84 -0.77 13.49 7.79
C ALA A 84 -0.53 14.42 8.98
N ASP A 85 -0.10 15.65 8.72
CA ASP A 85 0.08 16.70 9.72
C ASP A 85 -0.42 18.03 9.18
N PHE A 86 -1.59 18.45 9.67
CA PHE A 86 -2.33 19.59 9.16
C PHE A 86 -2.68 20.59 10.25
N GLN A 87 -2.86 21.83 9.81
CA GLN A 87 -3.48 22.87 10.61
C GLN A 87 -4.67 23.50 9.89
N LEU A 88 -5.69 23.86 10.67
CA LEU A 88 -6.87 24.54 10.16
C LEU A 88 -6.61 26.04 10.02
N ALA A 89 -6.64 26.53 8.79
CA ALA A 89 -6.56 27.94 8.46
C ALA A 89 -7.95 28.51 8.13
N SER A 90 -8.06 29.84 8.22
CA SER A 90 -9.26 30.58 7.81
C SER A 90 -8.87 31.83 7.05
N LYS A 91 -9.51 32.04 5.90
CA LYS A 91 -9.37 33.28 5.13
C LYS A 91 -10.74 33.72 4.64
N ASP A 92 -11.08 34.98 4.91
CA ASP A 92 -12.36 35.59 4.50
C ASP A 92 -13.60 34.78 4.95
N GLY A 93 -13.51 34.16 6.14
CA GLY A 93 -14.57 33.31 6.70
C GLY A 93 -14.62 31.89 6.15
N SER A 94 -13.81 31.56 5.14
CA SER A 94 -13.68 30.20 4.61
C SER A 94 -12.56 29.44 5.31
N LYS A 95 -12.91 28.32 5.95
CA LYS A 95 -11.94 27.44 6.61
C LYS A 95 -11.42 26.36 5.66
N TYR A 96 -10.15 26.03 5.77
CA TYR A 96 -9.49 24.97 5.00
C TYR A 96 -8.25 24.48 5.74
N PHE A 97 -7.87 23.23 5.49
CA PHE A 97 -6.62 22.70 6.01
C PHE A 97 -5.43 23.11 5.14
N VAL A 98 -4.28 23.29 5.79
CA VAL A 98 -2.97 23.42 5.16
C VAL A 98 -2.00 22.41 5.78
N TYR A 99 -0.99 22.01 5.02
CA TYR A 99 0.14 21.26 5.57
C TYR A 99 0.83 22.09 6.65
N ASN A 100 1.16 21.46 7.77
CA ASN A 100 1.69 22.18 8.94
C ASN A 100 3.02 22.90 8.63
N ASP A 101 3.91 22.22 7.92
CA ASP A 101 5.27 22.67 7.61
C ASP A 101 5.34 23.62 6.41
N THR A 102 4.61 23.35 5.32
CA THR A 102 4.67 24.15 4.09
C THR A 102 3.59 25.22 3.97
N PHE A 103 2.53 25.15 4.79
CA PHE A 103 1.32 25.98 4.68
C PHE A 103 0.61 25.88 3.31
N GLU A 104 0.97 24.91 2.48
CA GLU A 104 0.26 24.65 1.22
C GLU A 104 -1.14 24.12 1.51
N ARG A 105 -2.10 24.47 0.66
CA ARG A 105 -3.50 24.08 0.85
C ARG A 105 -3.68 22.58 0.64
N VAL A 106 -4.32 21.93 1.62
CA VAL A 106 -4.77 20.54 1.50
C VAL A 106 -6.01 20.51 0.61
N VAL A 107 -6.01 19.64 -0.40
CA VAL A 107 -7.17 19.43 -1.28
C VAL A 107 -8.15 18.49 -0.57
N PRO A 108 -9.41 18.90 -0.34
CA PRO A 108 -10.39 18.02 0.28
C PRO A 108 -10.67 16.79 -0.58
N ALA A 109 -10.78 15.62 0.05
CA ALA A 109 -11.10 14.35 -0.58
C ALA A 109 -12.35 13.72 0.07
N THR A 110 -13.32 13.26 -0.71
CA THR A 110 -14.53 12.61 -0.17
C THR A 110 -14.39 11.09 -0.05
N ASN A 111 -13.38 10.53 -0.72
CA ASN A 111 -12.96 9.13 -0.69
C ASN A 111 -11.48 9.03 -1.12
N TYR A 112 -10.89 7.83 -1.03
CA TYR A 112 -9.48 7.60 -1.39
C TYR A 112 -9.14 7.93 -2.85
N LYS A 113 -10.10 7.85 -3.79
CA LYS A 113 -9.88 8.15 -5.21
C LYS A 113 -9.80 9.65 -5.49
N ASP A 114 -10.34 10.48 -4.59
CA ASP A 114 -10.31 11.93 -4.71
C ASP A 114 -9.00 12.53 -4.16
N LEU A 115 -8.12 11.70 -3.58
CA LEU A 115 -6.83 12.17 -3.09
C LEU A 115 -6.01 12.74 -4.26
N PRO A 116 -5.31 13.87 -4.07
CA PRO A 116 -4.55 14.52 -5.14
C PRO A 116 -3.20 13.82 -5.34
N LEU A 117 -3.20 12.52 -5.66
CA LEU A 117 -2.03 11.63 -5.70
C LEU A 117 -0.91 12.11 -6.63
N SER A 118 -1.23 12.91 -7.65
CA SER A 118 -0.26 13.49 -8.59
C SER A 118 0.20 14.89 -8.22
N SER A 119 -0.38 15.51 -7.19
CA SER A 119 0.02 16.85 -6.77
C SER A 119 1.37 16.82 -6.07
N LYS A 120 2.24 17.78 -6.39
CA LYS A 120 3.57 17.90 -5.78
C LYS A 120 3.50 17.93 -4.25
N ALA A 121 2.54 18.69 -3.70
CA ALA A 121 2.34 18.78 -2.26
C ALA A 121 1.98 17.41 -1.66
N PHE A 122 1.04 16.65 -2.24
CA PHE A 122 0.69 15.33 -1.71
C PHE A 122 1.85 14.34 -1.77
N VAL A 123 2.51 14.25 -2.93
CA VAL A 123 3.65 13.35 -3.15
C VAL A 123 4.76 13.64 -2.14
N GLN A 124 5.11 14.90 -1.94
CA GLN A 124 6.13 15.31 -0.97
C GLN A 124 5.86 14.80 0.45
N HIS A 125 4.61 14.78 0.91
CA HIS A 125 4.26 14.39 2.28
C HIS A 125 3.91 12.90 2.41
N PHE A 126 3.54 12.20 1.33
CA PHE A 126 2.98 10.84 1.37
C PHE A 126 3.63 9.86 0.38
N ASN A 127 4.89 10.07 -0.03
CA ASN A 127 5.60 9.27 -1.05
C ASN A 127 5.41 7.74 -0.93
N GLU A 128 5.44 7.17 0.28
CA GLU A 128 5.24 5.74 0.49
C GLU A 128 3.78 5.30 0.26
N ALA A 129 2.81 6.09 0.76
CA ALA A 129 1.39 5.81 0.59
C ALA A 129 0.90 6.06 -0.86
N THR A 130 1.52 6.99 -1.59
CA THR A 130 1.22 7.22 -3.02
C THR A 130 1.49 5.98 -3.86
N ALA A 131 2.55 5.23 -3.59
CA ALA A 131 2.88 4.03 -4.36
C ALA A 131 1.79 2.96 -4.19
N THR A 132 1.36 2.70 -2.96
CA THR A 132 0.31 1.70 -2.66
C THR A 132 -1.06 2.11 -3.20
N LEU A 133 -1.46 3.37 -3.03
CA LEU A 133 -2.77 3.86 -3.48
C LEU A 133 -2.84 3.92 -5.01
N THR A 134 -1.76 4.32 -5.68
CA THR A 134 -1.69 4.35 -7.15
C THR A 134 -1.75 2.94 -7.73
N GLN A 135 -1.03 1.97 -7.13
CA GLN A 135 -1.12 0.57 -7.54
C GLN A 135 -2.56 0.01 -7.42
N ASN A 136 -3.24 0.29 -6.31
CA ASN A 136 -4.61 -0.19 -6.10
C ASN A 136 -5.63 0.50 -7.05
N ALA A 137 -5.49 1.81 -7.28
CA ALA A 137 -6.37 2.55 -8.20
C ALA A 137 -6.15 2.16 -9.66
N MET A 138 -4.88 1.93 -10.07
CA MET A 138 -4.56 1.37 -11.39
C MET A 138 -5.20 0.00 -11.57
N ALA A 139 -5.14 -0.86 -10.55
CA ALA A 139 -5.75 -2.19 -10.59
C ALA A 139 -7.27 -2.16 -10.83
N GLU A 140 -8.00 -1.29 -10.13
CA GLU A 140 -9.45 -1.13 -10.35
C GLU A 140 -9.77 -0.61 -11.75
N SER A 141 -8.98 0.33 -12.28
CA SER A 141 -9.17 0.88 -13.63
C SER A 141 -8.85 -0.10 -14.76
N LEU A 142 -7.93 -1.03 -14.50
CA LEU A 142 -7.45 -2.05 -15.44
C LEU A 142 -8.17 -3.42 -15.27
N GLN A 143 -9.21 -3.51 -14.43
CA GLN A 143 -9.92 -4.75 -14.09
C GLN A 143 -8.97 -5.89 -13.63
N LEU A 144 -7.88 -5.57 -12.92
CA LEU A 144 -6.93 -6.57 -12.46
C LEU A 144 -7.46 -7.33 -11.25
N SER A 145 -7.19 -8.65 -11.20
CA SER A 145 -7.46 -9.49 -10.03
C SER A 145 -6.54 -9.11 -8.86
N ALA A 146 -6.94 -9.41 -7.61
CA ALA A 146 -6.11 -9.14 -6.42
C ALA A 146 -4.76 -9.88 -6.50
N GLU A 147 -4.79 -11.06 -7.12
CA GLU A 147 -3.67 -11.89 -7.49
C GLU A 147 -2.64 -11.10 -8.30
N LYS A 148 -3.10 -10.44 -9.36
CA LYS A 148 -2.27 -9.73 -10.32
C LYS A 148 -1.65 -8.49 -9.67
N VAL A 149 -2.36 -7.84 -8.76
CA VAL A 149 -1.82 -6.74 -7.96
C VAL A 149 -0.65 -7.20 -7.09
N ASP A 150 -0.81 -8.30 -6.37
CA ASP A 150 0.24 -8.83 -5.49
C ASP A 150 1.47 -9.29 -6.28
N MET A 151 1.28 -9.87 -7.47
CA MET A 151 2.38 -10.22 -8.37
C MET A 151 3.13 -9.00 -8.89
N LEU A 152 2.42 -7.95 -9.30
CA LEU A 152 3.05 -6.69 -9.75
C LEU A 152 3.83 -6.02 -8.61
N LYS A 153 3.27 -6.01 -7.39
CA LYS A 153 3.98 -5.54 -6.18
C LYS A 153 5.26 -6.31 -5.94
N LEU A 154 5.21 -7.64 -6.04
CA LEU A 154 6.40 -8.48 -5.90
C LEU A 154 7.46 -8.12 -6.96
N LEU A 155 7.07 -7.98 -8.22
CA LEU A 155 7.97 -7.60 -9.31
C LEU A 155 8.60 -6.21 -9.09
N ASP A 156 7.83 -5.22 -8.67
CA ASP A 156 8.33 -3.88 -8.34
C ASP A 156 9.35 -3.90 -7.20
N LEU A 157 9.11 -4.73 -6.18
CA LEU A 157 10.06 -4.92 -5.08
C LEU A 157 11.35 -5.59 -5.54
N MET A 158 11.29 -6.49 -6.51
CA MET A 158 12.45 -7.21 -7.05
C MET A 158 13.26 -6.37 -8.05
N HIS A 159 12.62 -5.51 -8.84
CA HIS A 159 13.24 -4.81 -9.96
C HIS A 159 13.51 -3.31 -9.73
N THR A 160 13.97 -2.94 -8.53
CA THR A 160 14.11 -1.52 -8.11
C THR A 160 15.08 -0.64 -8.93
N SER A 161 15.84 -1.17 -9.89
CA SER A 161 16.81 -0.40 -10.70
C SER A 161 17.14 -0.95 -12.10
N ASP A 162 16.78 -2.21 -12.44
CA ASP A 162 17.34 -2.94 -13.60
C ASP A 162 16.29 -3.55 -14.55
N ALA A 163 15.01 -3.14 -14.48
CA ALA A 163 13.94 -3.77 -15.25
C ALA A 163 14.17 -3.74 -16.79
N GLU A 164 14.90 -2.73 -17.29
CA GLU A 164 15.12 -2.54 -18.74
C GLU A 164 16.22 -3.44 -19.35
N GLU A 165 16.95 -4.24 -18.57
CA GLU A 165 18.07 -5.08 -19.08
C GLU A 165 18.02 -6.56 -18.68
N LEU A 166 16.85 -7.11 -18.31
CA LEU A 166 16.76 -8.53 -17.96
C LEU A 166 16.90 -9.43 -19.19
N SER A 167 17.74 -10.47 -19.07
CA SER A 167 17.85 -11.52 -20.09
C SER A 167 16.64 -12.45 -20.08
N ASP A 168 16.39 -13.12 -21.20
CA ASP A 168 15.34 -14.15 -21.32
C ASP A 168 15.34 -15.18 -20.19
N THR A 169 16.52 -15.53 -19.67
CA THR A 169 16.62 -16.50 -18.58
C THR A 169 16.27 -15.91 -17.22
N GLU A 170 16.54 -14.62 -16.99
CA GLU A 170 16.09 -13.94 -15.76
C GLU A 170 14.59 -13.70 -15.80
N ILE A 171 14.03 -13.39 -16.97
CA ILE A 171 12.57 -13.31 -17.15
C ILE A 171 11.93 -14.68 -16.93
N PHE A 172 12.53 -15.75 -17.45
CA PHE A 172 12.09 -17.13 -17.19
C PHE A 172 12.16 -17.50 -15.69
N LEU A 173 13.19 -17.05 -14.97
CA LEU A 173 13.31 -17.24 -13.53
C LEU A 173 12.13 -16.58 -12.78
N ASN A 174 11.79 -15.34 -13.16
CA ASN A 174 10.65 -14.61 -12.60
C ASN A 174 9.33 -15.36 -12.79
N THR A 175 9.14 -16.06 -13.91
CA THR A 175 7.94 -16.88 -14.11
C THR A 175 7.80 -17.97 -13.04
N GLY A 176 8.90 -18.64 -12.67
CA GLY A 176 8.91 -19.64 -11.60
C GLY A 176 8.59 -19.04 -10.23
N LEU A 177 9.13 -17.86 -9.94
CA LEU A 177 8.83 -17.12 -8.71
C LEU A 177 7.35 -16.74 -8.62
N LEU A 178 6.77 -16.19 -9.70
CA LEU A 178 5.35 -15.81 -9.73
C LEU A 178 4.42 -17.03 -9.59
N LEU A 179 4.73 -18.15 -10.26
CA LEU A 179 3.94 -19.37 -10.11
C LEU A 179 3.96 -19.85 -8.66
N GLY A 180 5.15 -19.99 -8.07
CA GLY A 180 5.31 -20.43 -6.68
C GLY A 180 4.64 -19.51 -5.67
N PHE A 181 4.66 -18.20 -5.93
CA PHE A 181 3.94 -17.20 -5.14
C PHE A 181 2.43 -17.43 -5.15
N VAL A 182 1.84 -17.60 -6.33
CA VAL A 182 0.39 -17.86 -6.46
C VAL A 182 0.01 -19.22 -5.87
N GLU A 183 0.84 -20.25 -6.05
CA GLU A 183 0.64 -21.57 -5.45
C GLU A 183 0.64 -21.53 -3.93
N MET A 184 1.58 -20.80 -3.31
CA MET A 184 1.62 -20.64 -1.86
C MET A 184 0.41 -19.87 -1.33
N ARG A 185 -0.02 -18.83 -2.06
CA ARG A 185 -1.25 -18.11 -1.73
C ARG A 185 -2.46 -19.04 -1.74
N ASN A 186 -2.61 -19.84 -2.80
CA ASN A 186 -3.70 -20.81 -2.92
C ASN A 186 -3.64 -21.89 -1.84
N LYS A 187 -2.45 -22.38 -1.50
CA LYS A 187 -2.25 -23.30 -0.37
C LYS A 187 -2.75 -22.71 0.94
N THR A 188 -2.46 -21.42 1.20
CA THR A 188 -2.92 -20.68 2.38
C THR A 188 -4.44 -20.49 2.40
N LEU A 189 -5.05 -20.33 1.22
CA LEU A 189 -6.50 -20.18 1.04
C LEU A 189 -7.25 -21.52 0.86
N HIS A 190 -6.53 -22.64 0.91
CA HIS A 190 -7.07 -23.99 0.63
C HIS A 190 -7.75 -24.12 -0.74
N THR A 191 -7.25 -23.41 -1.75
CA THR A 191 -7.72 -23.47 -3.14
C THR A 191 -6.69 -24.16 -4.05
N LYS A 192 -7.12 -24.56 -5.25
CA LYS A 192 -6.22 -25.05 -6.30
C LYS A 192 -5.93 -23.94 -7.30
N LEU A 193 -4.77 -24.04 -7.96
CA LEU A 193 -4.43 -23.20 -9.10
C LEU A 193 -5.46 -23.37 -10.22
N SER A 194 -6.00 -22.26 -10.72
CA SER A 194 -6.99 -22.23 -11.79
C SER A 194 -6.39 -21.74 -13.10
N ASP A 195 -7.04 -22.07 -14.23
CA ASP A 195 -6.64 -21.60 -15.55
C ASP A 195 -6.64 -20.06 -15.63
N GLY A 196 -7.61 -19.41 -14.95
CA GLY A 196 -7.64 -17.94 -14.86
C GLY A 196 -6.42 -17.36 -14.14
N GLN A 197 -5.89 -18.04 -13.12
CA GLN A 197 -4.67 -17.61 -12.45
C GLN A 197 -3.43 -17.83 -13.32
N LEU A 198 -3.41 -18.88 -14.16
CA LEU A 198 -2.37 -19.06 -15.15
C LEU A 198 -2.40 -17.94 -16.20
N ASP A 199 -3.59 -17.58 -16.67
CA ASP A 199 -3.78 -16.44 -17.58
C ASP A 199 -3.37 -15.11 -16.93
N ASP A 200 -3.61 -14.92 -15.64
CA ASP A 200 -3.15 -13.75 -14.89
C ASP A 200 -1.62 -13.69 -14.81
N ILE A 201 -0.94 -14.82 -14.59
CA ILE A 201 0.54 -14.89 -14.62
C ILE A 201 1.04 -14.57 -16.03
N VAL A 202 0.46 -15.19 -17.07
CA VAL A 202 0.82 -14.89 -18.47
C VAL A 202 0.64 -13.41 -18.78
N GLY A 203 -0.50 -12.83 -18.43
CA GLY A 203 -0.77 -11.41 -18.61
C GLY A 203 0.20 -10.52 -17.85
N THR A 204 0.57 -10.88 -16.63
CA THR A 204 1.57 -10.16 -15.84
C THR A 204 2.94 -10.20 -16.51
N MET A 205 3.35 -11.36 -17.04
CA MET A 205 4.61 -11.51 -17.77
C MET A 205 4.63 -10.67 -19.05
N MET A 206 3.50 -10.62 -19.77
CA MET A 206 3.36 -9.78 -20.96
C MET A 206 3.45 -8.29 -20.62
N ASP A 207 2.69 -7.85 -19.61
CA ASP A 207 2.58 -6.43 -19.26
C ASP A 207 3.87 -5.90 -18.63
N TYR A 208 4.54 -6.67 -17.77
CA TYR A 208 5.71 -6.21 -17.02
C TYR A 208 7.03 -6.32 -17.79
N PHE A 209 7.19 -7.37 -18.60
CA PHE A 209 8.46 -7.66 -19.31
C PHE A 209 8.37 -7.49 -20.83
N ASP A 210 7.26 -6.92 -21.34
CA ASP A 210 7.00 -6.74 -22.77
C ASP A 210 7.13 -8.06 -23.58
N LEU A 211 6.72 -9.18 -22.97
CA LEU A 211 6.76 -10.47 -23.65
C LEU A 211 5.58 -10.67 -24.59
N GLY A 212 5.85 -11.25 -25.76
CA GLY A 212 4.80 -11.80 -26.61
C GLY A 212 4.05 -12.95 -25.91
N ARG A 213 2.72 -13.01 -26.10
CA ARG A 213 1.84 -14.01 -25.47
C ARG A 213 2.35 -15.44 -25.62
N GLU A 214 2.80 -15.83 -26.81
CA GLU A 214 3.33 -17.19 -27.07
C GLU A 214 4.49 -17.55 -26.12
N LYS A 215 5.44 -16.62 -25.95
CA LYS A 215 6.62 -16.82 -25.10
C LYS A 215 6.25 -16.83 -23.61
N ALA A 216 5.40 -15.90 -23.18
CA ALA A 216 4.90 -15.86 -21.81
C ALA A 216 4.14 -17.16 -21.44
N SER A 217 3.24 -17.62 -22.32
CA SER A 217 2.53 -18.89 -22.15
C SER A 217 3.47 -20.09 -22.13
N ALA A 218 4.52 -20.12 -22.96
CA ALA A 218 5.50 -21.20 -22.96
C ALA A 218 6.26 -21.29 -21.63
N TYR A 219 6.65 -20.16 -21.04
CA TYR A 219 7.32 -20.14 -19.73
C TYR A 219 6.40 -20.65 -18.62
N VAL A 220 5.16 -20.16 -18.56
CA VAL A 220 4.18 -20.61 -17.55
C VAL A 220 3.86 -22.10 -17.73
N TYR A 221 3.70 -22.56 -18.97
CA TYR A 221 3.47 -23.96 -19.28
C TYR A 221 4.62 -24.86 -18.84
N TYR A 222 5.87 -24.42 -19.03
CA TYR A 222 7.03 -25.16 -18.57
C TYR A 222 6.98 -25.39 -17.05
N TYR A 223 6.76 -24.33 -16.26
CA TYR A 223 6.76 -24.43 -14.80
C TYR A 223 5.58 -25.26 -14.26
N THR A 224 4.40 -25.15 -14.88
CA THR A 224 3.24 -25.96 -14.48
C THR A 224 3.38 -27.46 -14.79
N ASN A 225 4.33 -27.83 -15.65
CA ASN A 225 4.60 -29.21 -16.06
C ASN A 225 5.99 -29.70 -15.63
N LEU A 226 6.56 -29.10 -14.58
CA LEU A 226 7.85 -29.54 -14.04
C LEU A 226 7.83 -31.02 -13.66
N LYS A 227 8.86 -31.75 -14.09
CA LYS A 227 9.03 -33.14 -13.70
C LYS A 227 9.63 -33.23 -12.30
N HIS A 228 9.05 -34.08 -11.47
CA HIS A 228 9.55 -34.42 -10.13
C HIS A 228 10.45 -35.67 -10.14
N ASP A 229 11.29 -35.81 -11.17
CA ASP A 229 12.21 -36.94 -11.37
C ASP A 229 13.68 -36.59 -11.05
N GLY A 230 13.91 -35.41 -10.48
CA GLY A 230 15.24 -34.90 -10.14
C GLY A 230 15.96 -34.17 -11.27
N THR A 231 15.33 -33.99 -12.45
CA THR A 231 15.95 -33.30 -13.59
C THR A 231 15.77 -31.78 -13.60
N ALA A 232 14.79 -31.26 -12.85
CA ALA A 232 14.44 -29.82 -12.82
C ALA A 232 14.53 -29.23 -11.40
N VAL A 233 15.57 -29.60 -10.65
CA VAL A 233 15.73 -29.22 -9.24
C VAL A 233 15.87 -27.70 -9.08
N ALA A 234 16.56 -27.02 -10.00
CA ALA A 234 16.75 -25.58 -9.95
C ALA A 234 15.40 -24.85 -10.13
N GLU A 235 14.59 -25.29 -11.09
CA GLU A 235 13.28 -24.70 -11.39
C GLU A 235 12.27 -24.97 -10.27
N GLN A 236 12.34 -26.13 -9.61
CA GLN A 236 11.57 -26.40 -8.39
C GLN A 236 12.00 -25.51 -7.21
N GLN A 237 13.28 -25.17 -7.10
CA GLN A 237 13.74 -24.23 -6.08
C GLN A 237 13.14 -22.83 -6.32
N LEU A 238 13.00 -22.41 -7.59
CA LEU A 238 12.39 -21.13 -7.91
C LEU A 238 10.93 -21.05 -7.45
N THR A 239 10.13 -22.09 -7.68
CA THR A 239 8.74 -22.08 -7.16
C THR A 239 8.72 -22.09 -5.62
N MET A 240 9.64 -22.79 -4.97
CA MET A 240 9.80 -22.75 -3.51
C MET A 240 10.14 -21.33 -3.00
N TYR A 241 11.06 -20.62 -3.66
CA TYR A 241 11.42 -19.25 -3.28
C TYR A 241 10.29 -18.26 -3.57
N GLY A 242 9.54 -18.44 -4.66
CA GLY A 242 8.31 -17.70 -4.92
C GLY A 242 7.30 -17.84 -3.77
N GLY A 243 7.17 -19.06 -3.24
CA GLY A 243 6.34 -19.31 -2.06
C GLY A 243 6.84 -18.59 -0.80
N LYS A 244 8.15 -18.55 -0.55
CA LYS A 244 8.72 -17.76 0.56
C LYS A 244 8.49 -16.26 0.38
N MET A 245 8.59 -15.76 -0.84
CA MET A 245 8.31 -14.36 -1.15
C MET A 245 6.85 -13.98 -0.83
N TYR A 246 5.90 -14.91 -1.02
CA TYR A 246 4.53 -14.72 -0.55
C TYR A 246 4.46 -14.57 0.97
N GLU A 247 5.13 -15.47 1.71
CA GLU A 247 5.16 -15.42 3.18
C GLU A 247 5.80 -14.12 3.70
N TRP A 248 6.88 -13.66 3.08
CA TRP A 248 7.54 -12.39 3.42
C TRP A 248 6.69 -11.17 3.09
N LEU A 249 6.01 -11.17 1.94
CA LEU A 249 5.13 -10.07 1.55
C LEU A 249 3.98 -9.90 2.57
N LYS A 250 3.49 -11.01 3.15
CA LYS A 250 2.42 -10.99 4.17
C LYS A 250 2.81 -10.33 5.48
N VAL A 251 4.10 -10.23 5.78
CA VAL A 251 4.64 -9.66 7.03
C VAL A 251 5.51 -8.41 6.77
N ASP A 252 5.39 -7.83 5.58
CA ASP A 252 6.12 -6.64 5.13
C ASP A 252 7.67 -6.79 5.19
N ASP A 253 8.19 -8.02 5.06
CA ASP A 253 9.65 -8.27 5.02
C ASP A 253 10.22 -8.05 3.60
N PHE A 254 10.16 -6.81 3.15
CA PHE A 254 10.63 -6.42 1.82
C PHE A 254 12.15 -6.56 1.66
N HIS A 255 12.89 -6.53 2.76
CA HIS A 255 14.34 -6.71 2.75
C HIS A 255 14.70 -8.16 2.38
N ALA A 256 14.02 -9.15 2.95
CA ALA A 256 14.21 -10.55 2.59
C ALA A 256 13.91 -10.81 1.11
N ILE A 257 12.81 -10.27 0.59
CA ILE A 257 12.44 -10.40 -0.83
C ILE A 257 13.55 -9.86 -1.74
N LYS A 258 14.01 -8.63 -1.49
CA LYS A 258 15.06 -7.98 -2.29
C LYS A 258 16.37 -8.74 -2.25
N ASN A 259 16.80 -9.15 -1.06
CA ASN A 259 18.05 -9.88 -0.88
C ASN A 259 18.02 -11.26 -1.55
N GLU A 260 16.92 -12.00 -1.39
CA GLU A 260 16.78 -13.33 -1.98
C GLU A 260 16.79 -13.25 -3.51
N TYR A 261 16.04 -12.30 -4.08
CA TYR A 261 16.03 -12.10 -5.52
C TYR A 261 17.42 -11.76 -6.07
N ALA A 262 18.13 -10.82 -5.42
CA ALA A 262 19.50 -10.46 -5.80
C ALA A 262 20.45 -11.67 -5.75
N ASN A 263 20.31 -12.53 -4.74
CA ASN A 263 21.11 -13.75 -4.61
C ASN A 263 20.82 -14.76 -5.73
N LEU A 264 19.54 -14.97 -6.07
CA LEU A 264 19.12 -15.87 -7.15
C LEU A 264 19.67 -15.42 -8.50
N VAL A 265 19.52 -14.13 -8.81
CA VAL A 265 20.05 -13.53 -10.05
C VAL A 265 21.57 -13.65 -10.09
N MET A 266 22.28 -13.33 -9.00
CA MET A 266 23.74 -13.42 -8.93
C MET A 266 24.24 -14.86 -9.11
N HIS A 267 23.59 -15.83 -8.45
CA HIS A 267 23.94 -17.24 -8.59
C HIS A 267 23.77 -17.70 -10.04
N HIS A 268 22.66 -17.33 -10.67
CA HIS A 268 22.39 -17.68 -12.06
C HIS A 268 23.40 -17.03 -13.02
N ARG A 269 23.72 -15.74 -12.85
CA ARG A 269 24.72 -15.04 -13.67
C ARG A 269 26.11 -15.70 -13.55
N LYS A 270 26.51 -16.14 -12.35
CA LYS A 270 27.78 -16.88 -12.15
C LYS A 270 27.79 -18.23 -12.86
N ALA A 271 26.68 -18.97 -12.84
CA ALA A 271 26.58 -20.27 -13.51
C ALA A 271 26.76 -20.19 -15.04
N LYS A 272 26.46 -19.04 -15.66
CA LYS A 272 26.68 -18.79 -17.10
C LYS A 272 28.11 -18.35 -17.45
N MET A 273 28.91 -17.93 -16.48
CA MET A 273 30.30 -17.49 -16.68
C MET A 273 31.32 -18.64 -16.62
N VAL A 274 30.88 -19.87 -16.31
CA VAL A 274 31.67 -21.10 -16.23
C VAL A 274 31.35 -21.97 -17.44
#